data_AF-A0A920TWM8-F1
#
_entry.id   AF-A0A920TWM8-F1
#
_cell.length_a   1.000
_cell.length_b   1.000
_cell.length_c   1.000
_cell.angle_alpha   90.00
_cell.angle_beta   90.00
_cell.angle_gamma   90.00
#
_symmetry.space_group_name_H-M   'P 1'
#
loop_
_entity.id
_entity.type
_entity.pdbx_description
1 polymer ?
#
loop_
_entity_poly.entity_id
_entity_poly.type
_entity_poly.pdbx_seq_one_letter_code
_entity_poly.pdbx_strand_id
1 'polypeptide(L)'
;MGFRDDILKLRRGNGISAKEKLLLQTLVSLGVGIYLLYFDPARAEYATRLSVPFFKEFQPDLGFLYLLFIVFIIVGTSNAVNLTDGLDGLAIGPIIIATLTYTGIVYICGHSNLRNTFASNT
;
A
#
# COMPACT_ATOMS: atom_id res chain seq x y z
N MET A 1 8.46 4.67 10.60
CA MET A 1 8.51 3.78 11.79
C MET A 1 9.87 3.08 11.93
N GLY A 2 10.44 2.51 10.86
CA GLY A 2 11.75 1.83 10.89
C GLY A 2 12.90 2.66 11.48
N PHE A 3 13.10 3.90 11.01
CA PHE A 3 14.15 4.78 11.54
C PHE A 3 14.11 4.99 13.07
N ARG A 4 12.90 5.03 13.66
CA ARG A 4 12.74 5.17 15.11
C ARG A 4 13.08 3.88 15.85
N ASP A 5 12.80 2.72 15.25
CA ASP A 5 13.18 1.41 15.76
C ASP A 5 14.70 1.22 15.73
N ASP A 6 15.34 1.60 14.62
CA ASP A 6 16.79 1.48 14.42
C ASP A 6 17.56 2.37 15.39
N ILE A 7 17.13 3.63 15.61
CA ILE A 7 17.72 4.51 16.62
C ILE A 7 17.57 3.93 18.03
N LEU A 8 16.41 3.32 18.35
CA LEU A 8 16.16 2.79 19.68
C LEU A 8 17.03 1.54 19.94
N LYS A 9 17.17 0.66 18.95
CA LYS A 9 18.08 -0.49 18.99
C LYS A 9 19.53 -0.05 19.21
N LEU A 10 19.98 0.97 18.47
CA LEU A 10 21.35 1.50 18.60
C LEU A 10 21.59 2.21 19.95
N ARG A 11 20.59 2.87 20.52
CA ARG A 11 20.73 3.65 21.77
C ARG A 11 20.48 2.87 23.05
N ARG A 12 19.56 1.89 23.03
CA ARG A 12 19.07 1.19 24.23
C ARG A 12 19.24 -0.32 24.16
N GLY A 13 19.78 -0.88 23.07
CA GLY A 13 19.92 -2.32 22.85
C GLY A 13 18.60 -3.02 22.47
N ASN A 14 17.46 -2.43 22.81
CA ASN A 14 16.13 -2.94 22.51
C ASN A 14 15.44 -2.08 21.45
N GLY A 15 14.75 -2.73 20.52
CA GLY A 15 13.86 -2.07 19.57
C GLY A 15 12.51 -1.66 20.16
N ILE A 16 11.72 -0.99 19.35
CA ILE A 16 10.32 -0.65 19.66
C ILE A 16 9.56 -1.96 19.87
N SER A 17 8.68 -1.99 20.87
CA SER A 17 7.89 -3.19 21.12
C SER A 17 6.99 -3.50 19.91
N ALA A 18 6.79 -4.78 19.62
CA ALA A 18 5.94 -5.20 18.49
C ALA A 18 4.53 -4.58 18.57
N LYS A 19 3.99 -4.41 19.79
CA LYS A 19 2.69 -3.77 20.05
C LYS A 19 2.68 -2.29 19.66
N GLU A 20 3.72 -1.54 20.03
CA GLU A 20 3.84 -0.12 19.64
C GLU A 20 4.02 0.03 18.14
N LYS A 21 4.83 -0.83 17.50
CA LYS A 21 5.03 -0.82 16.04
C LYS A 21 3.71 -1.07 15.30
N LEU A 22 2.93 -2.07 15.73
CA LEU A 22 1.63 -2.39 15.16
C LEU A 22 0.62 -1.24 15.37
N LEU A 23 0.55 -0.67 16.57
CA LEU A 23 -0.35 0.44 16.88
C LEU A 23 -0.04 1.65 16.01
N LEU A 24 1.23 2.00 15.87
CA LEU A 24 1.67 3.11 15.03
C LEU A 24 1.43 2.88 13.54
N GLN A 25 1.66 1.67 13.03
CA GLN A 25 1.32 1.31 11.65
C GLN A 25 -0.19 1.40 11.40
N THR A 26 -1.00 0.97 12.37
CA THR A 26 -2.47 1.03 12.30
C THR A 26 -2.98 2.48 12.31
N LEU A 27 -2.43 3.35 13.14
CA LEU A 27 -2.81 4.77 13.17
C LEU A 27 -2.46 5.49 11.87
N VAL A 28 -1.27 5.21 11.32
CA VAL A 28 -0.85 5.78 10.03
C VAL A 28 -1.74 5.26 8.90
N SER A 29 -2.03 3.96 8.85
CA SER A 29 -2.87 3.39 7.79
C SER A 29 -4.32 3.88 7.87
N LEU A 30 -4.86 4.11 9.07
CA LEU A 30 -6.15 4.77 9.25
C LEU A 30 -6.14 6.21 8.72
N GLY A 31 -5.10 6.99 9.04
CA GLY A 31 -4.95 8.36 8.52
C GLY A 31 -4.88 8.41 6.99
N VAL A 32 -4.12 7.49 6.37
CA VAL A 32 -4.06 7.33 4.91
C VAL A 32 -5.42 6.94 4.34
N GLY A 33 -6.12 5.97 4.96
CA GLY A 33 -7.43 5.54 4.49
C GLY A 33 -8.48 6.65 4.57
N ILE A 34 -8.52 7.41 5.66
CA ILE A 34 -9.42 8.57 5.80
C ILE A 34 -9.08 9.64 4.77
N TYR A 35 -7.79 9.93 4.55
CA TYR A 35 -7.38 10.88 3.53
C TYR A 35 -7.87 10.48 2.13
N LEU A 36 -7.66 9.21 1.75
CA LEU A 36 -8.07 8.69 0.44
C LEU A 36 -9.59 8.69 0.24
N LEU A 37 -10.36 8.44 1.30
CA LEU A 37 -11.82 8.38 1.21
C LEU A 37 -12.49 9.76 1.20
N TYR A 38 -11.94 10.74 1.93
CA TYR A 38 -12.63 12.01 2.18
C TYR A 38 -11.98 13.24 1.53
N PHE A 39 -10.68 13.20 1.22
CA PHE A 39 -9.94 14.37 0.70
C PHE A 39 -9.55 14.25 -0.78
N ASP A 40 -9.91 13.15 -1.45
CA ASP A 40 -9.73 12.96 -2.90
C ASP A 40 -11.07 13.07 -3.66
N PRO A 41 -11.57 14.30 -3.91
CA PRO A 41 -12.87 14.53 -4.53
C PRO A 41 -12.96 14.03 -5.98
N ALA A 42 -11.82 13.80 -6.66
CA ALA A 42 -11.79 13.26 -8.01
C ALA A 42 -12.11 11.75 -8.06
N ARG A 43 -12.08 11.07 -6.90
CA ARG A 43 -12.25 9.62 -6.79
C ARG A 43 -13.37 9.19 -5.86
N ALA A 44 -14.11 10.13 -5.26
CA ALA A 44 -15.14 9.84 -4.26
C ALA A 44 -16.17 8.77 -4.70
N GLU A 45 -16.54 8.72 -5.99
CA GLU A 45 -17.48 7.73 -6.54
C GLU A 45 -16.89 6.31 -6.67
N TYR A 46 -15.55 6.21 -6.77
CA TYR A 46 -14.81 4.95 -6.92
C TYR A 46 -13.99 4.59 -5.68
N ALA A 47 -14.02 5.43 -4.64
CA ALA A 47 -13.07 5.36 -3.53
C ALA A 47 -13.15 4.04 -2.75
N THR A 48 -14.30 3.37 -2.77
CA THR A 48 -14.57 2.10 -2.07
C THR A 48 -14.76 0.90 -3.00
N ARG A 49 -14.62 1.11 -4.32
CA ARG A 49 -14.75 0.05 -5.33
C ARG A 49 -13.43 -0.70 -5.46
N LEU A 50 -13.48 -2.01 -5.29
CA LEU A 50 -12.30 -2.86 -5.46
C LEU A 50 -12.25 -3.43 -6.88
N SER A 51 -11.30 -2.97 -7.69
CA SER A 51 -11.06 -3.56 -9.00
C SER A 51 -10.34 -4.90 -8.88
N VAL A 52 -10.98 -5.98 -9.34
CA VAL A 52 -10.37 -7.31 -9.36
C VAL A 52 -9.65 -7.51 -10.70
N PRO A 53 -8.36 -7.87 -10.70
CA PRO A 53 -7.64 -8.11 -11.95
C PRO A 53 -8.33 -9.22 -12.75
N PHE A 54 -8.29 -9.11 -14.08
CA PHE A 54 -8.95 -10.01 -15.04
C PHE A 54 -10.49 -9.94 -15.10
N PHE A 55 -11.15 -9.33 -14.11
CA PHE A 55 -12.62 -9.19 -14.07
C PHE A 55 -13.03 -7.71 -14.05
N LYS A 56 -13.11 -7.09 -15.22
CA LYS A 56 -13.37 -5.64 -15.37
C LYS A 56 -14.72 -5.18 -14.83
N GLU A 57 -15.75 -5.97 -15.07
CA GLU A 57 -17.13 -5.68 -14.62
C GLU A 57 -17.34 -6.02 -13.14
N PHE A 58 -16.42 -6.77 -12.54
CA PHE A 58 -16.54 -7.17 -11.13
C PHE A 58 -15.80 -6.17 -10.25
N GLN A 59 -16.54 -5.15 -9.82
CA GLN A 59 -16.06 -4.08 -8.94
C GLN A 59 -16.93 -4.00 -7.67
N PRO A 60 -16.79 -4.95 -6.74
CA PRO A 60 -17.55 -4.93 -5.49
C PRO A 60 -17.28 -3.64 -4.72
N ASP A 61 -18.36 -3.04 -4.23
CA ASP A 61 -18.30 -1.91 -3.31
C ASP A 61 -18.13 -2.44 -1.88
N LEU A 62 -17.01 -2.09 -1.26
CA LEU A 62 -16.74 -2.49 0.13
C LEU A 62 -17.27 -1.47 1.14
N GLY A 63 -17.67 -0.27 0.69
CA GLY A 63 -18.11 0.81 1.59
C GLY A 63 -17.13 1.02 2.75
N PHE A 64 -17.63 0.94 3.99
CA PHE A 64 -16.80 1.11 5.19
C PHE A 64 -15.72 0.02 5.36
N LEU A 65 -15.95 -1.19 4.83
CA LEU A 65 -14.97 -2.28 4.90
C LEU A 65 -13.71 -1.96 4.08
N TYR A 66 -13.79 -1.01 3.15
CA TYR A 66 -12.64 -0.54 2.40
C TYR A 66 -11.58 0.09 3.31
N LEU A 67 -11.99 0.80 4.35
CA LEU A 67 -11.06 1.37 5.34
C LEU A 67 -10.30 0.27 6.10
N LEU A 68 -11.01 -0.77 6.53
CA LEU A 68 -10.40 -1.94 7.16
C LEU A 68 -9.45 -2.66 6.21
N PHE A 69 -9.83 -2.77 4.94
CA PHE A 69 -9.01 -3.37 3.89
C PHE A 69 -7.70 -2.59 3.67
N ILE A 70 -7.74 -1.25 3.59
CA ILE A 70 -6.54 -0.41 3.51
C ILE A 70 -5.61 -0.65 4.70
N VAL A 71 -6.16 -0.65 5.91
CA VAL A 71 -5.39 -0.90 7.15
C VAL A 71 -4.71 -2.26 7.08
N PHE A 72 -5.45 -3.30 6.71
CA PHE A 72 -4.92 -4.65 6.58
C PHE A 72 -3.79 -4.74 5.54
N ILE A 73 -3.96 -4.15 4.36
CA ILE A 73 -2.94 -4.17 3.30
C ILE A 73 -1.68 -3.42 3.74
N ILE A 74 -1.80 -2.20 4.28
CA ILE A 74 -0.62 -1.39 4.65
C ILE A 74 0.14 -2.04 5.82
N VAL A 75 -0.57 -2.46 6.87
CA VAL A 75 0.07 -3.10 8.03
C VAL A 75 0.65 -4.45 7.63
N GLY A 76 -0.09 -5.26 6.88
CA GLY A 76 0.34 -6.58 6.42
C GLY A 76 1.58 -6.53 5.54
N THR A 77 1.57 -5.69 4.50
CA THR A 77 2.72 -5.52 3.60
C THR A 77 3.94 -4.95 4.33
N SER A 78 3.77 -3.97 5.22
CA SER A 78 4.89 -3.40 5.99
C SER A 78 5.56 -4.42 6.90
N ASN A 79 4.79 -5.34 7.51
CA ASN A 79 5.35 -6.42 8.32
C ASN A 79 5.92 -7.55 7.46
N ALA A 80 5.32 -7.87 6.32
CA ALA A 80 5.85 -8.86 5.38
C ALA A 80 7.23 -8.46 4.85
N VAL A 81 7.40 -7.21 4.43
CA VAL A 81 8.71 -6.69 3.97
C VAL A 81 9.75 -6.75 5.10
N ASN A 82 9.36 -6.37 6.32
CA ASN A 82 10.27 -6.42 7.46
C ASN A 82 10.68 -7.85 7.85
N LEU A 83 9.81 -8.83 7.63
CA LEU A 83 10.12 -10.26 7.82
C LEU A 83 11.07 -10.77 6.74
N THR A 84 10.90 -10.34 5.49
CA THR A 84 11.80 -10.72 4.38
C THR A 84 13.17 -10.05 4.43
N ASP A 85 13.27 -8.90 5.10
CA ASP A 85 14.52 -8.12 5.25
C ASP A 85 15.34 -8.53 6.49
N GLY A 86 14.84 -9.46 7.31
CA GLY A 86 15.53 -9.95 8.51
C GLY A 86 16.78 -10.80 8.25
N LEU A 87 17.04 -11.13 6.98
CA LEU A 87 18.25 -11.77 6.48
C LEU A 87 18.92 -10.75 5.53
N ASP A 88 19.98 -10.08 5.99
CA ASP A 88 20.78 -9.04 5.32
C ASP A 88 20.40 -8.75 3.85
N GLY A 89 19.53 -7.76 3.63
CA GLY A 89 19.34 -7.11 2.33
C GLY A 89 18.54 -7.89 1.27
N LEU A 90 17.96 -9.06 1.59
CA LEU A 90 17.22 -9.86 0.60
C LEU A 90 15.95 -9.15 0.09
N ALA A 91 15.38 -8.23 0.85
CA ALA A 91 14.16 -7.52 0.46
C ALA A 91 14.39 -6.55 -0.73
N ILE A 92 15.63 -6.10 -0.98
CA ILE A 92 15.87 -5.10 -2.02
C ILE A 92 15.60 -5.62 -3.43
N GLY A 93 15.89 -6.90 -3.70
CA GLY A 93 15.66 -7.51 -5.02
C GLY A 93 14.18 -7.49 -5.42
N PRO A 94 13.27 -8.05 -4.59
CA PRO A 94 11.82 -7.95 -4.82
C PRO A 94 11.30 -6.51 -4.88
N ILE A 95 11.83 -5.60 -4.05
CA ILE A 95 11.41 -4.19 -4.06
C ILE A 95 11.73 -3.51 -5.39
N ILE A 96 12.91 -3.74 -5.96
CA ILE A 96 13.30 -3.15 -7.25
C ILE A 96 12.36 -3.62 -8.36
N ILE A 97 12.09 -4.93 -8.44
CA ILE A 97 11.19 -5.49 -9.45
C ILE A 97 9.78 -4.90 -9.29
N ALA A 98 9.23 -4.91 -8.08
CA ALA A 98 7.90 -4.35 -7.80
C ALA A 98 7.82 -2.87 -8.17
N THR A 99 8.84 -2.08 -7.81
CA THR A 99 8.89 -0.63 -8.09
C THR A 99 8.93 -0.37 -9.60
N LEU A 100 9.74 -1.12 -10.35
CA LEU A 100 9.79 -0.99 -11.81
C LEU A 100 8.45 -1.35 -12.45
N THR A 101 7.82 -2.43 -12.00
CA THR A 101 6.50 -2.83 -12.49
C THR A 101 5.44 -1.77 -12.21
N TYR A 102 5.34 -1.27 -10.97
CA TYR A 102 4.39 -0.22 -10.62
C TYR A 102 4.65 1.09 -11.37
N THR A 103 5.91 1.45 -11.59
CA THR A 103 6.28 2.63 -12.37
C THR A 103 5.75 2.53 -13.81
N GLY A 104 5.95 1.38 -14.46
CA GLY A 104 5.42 1.14 -15.80
C GLY A 104 3.89 1.24 -15.85
N ILE A 105 3.19 0.64 -14.87
CA ILE A 105 1.72 0.70 -14.78
C ILE A 105 1.24 2.13 -14.61
N VAL A 106 1.82 2.90 -13.68
CA VAL A 106 1.44 4.29 -13.43
C VAL A 106 1.65 5.16 -14.67
N TYR A 107 2.75 4.96 -15.40
CA TYR A 107 3.02 5.69 -16.65
C TYR A 107 1.96 5.42 -17.72
N ILE A 108 1.60 4.15 -17.92
CA ILE A 108 0.58 3.74 -18.90
C ILE A 108 -0.80 4.30 -18.50
N CYS A 109 -1.19 4.19 -17.22
CA CYS A 109 -2.47 4.69 -16.73
C CYS A 109 -2.58 6.22 -16.76
N GLY A 110 -1.46 6.93 -16.53
CA GLY A 110 -1.40 8.39 -16.53
C GLY A 110 -1.36 9.03 -17.92
N HIS A 111 -0.91 8.31 -18.95
CA HIS A 111 -0.82 8.83 -20.31
C HIS A 111 -2.15 8.62 -21.06
N SER A 112 -2.86 9.70 -21.37
CA SER A 112 -4.23 9.67 -21.92
C SER A 112 -4.39 8.80 -23.17
N ASN A 113 -3.43 8.87 -24.11
CA ASN A 113 -3.48 8.10 -25.36
C ASN A 113 -3.28 6.59 -25.12
N LEU A 114 -2.37 6.22 -24.23
CA LEU A 114 -2.10 4.82 -23.88
C LEU A 114 -3.26 4.26 -23.09
N ARG A 115 -3.73 4.97 -22.05
CA ARG A 115 -4.90 4.59 -21.26
C ARG A 115 -6.11 4.26 -22.13
N ASN A 116 -6.43 5.10 -23.11
CA ASN A 116 -7.57 4.89 -23.99
C ASN A 116 -7.36 3.67 -24.92
N THR A 117 -6.13 3.46 -25.41
CA THR A 117 -5.78 2.31 -26.27
C THR A 117 -5.81 0.98 -25.52
N PHE A 118 -5.38 0.97 -24.25
CA PHE A 118 -5.47 -0.21 -23.40
C PHE A 118 -6.91 -0.50 -22.96
N ALA A 119 -7.70 0.54 -22.69
CA ALA A 119 -9.11 0.41 -22.35
C ALA A 119 -9.99 -0.05 -23.53
N SER A 120 -9.61 0.26 -24.79
CA SER A 120 -10.38 -0.11 -25.99
C SER A 120 -10.05 -1.50 -26.56
N ASN A 121 -8.87 -2.07 -26.24
CA ASN A 121 -8.41 -3.36 -26.77
C ASN A 121 -8.66 -4.55 -25.84
N THR A 122 -9.40 -4.33 -24.76
CA THR A 122 -9.79 -5.35 -23.77
C THR A 122 -11.23 -5.12 -23.38
#